data_AF-A0A0G0T4N8-F1
#
_entry.id   AF-A0A0G0T4N8-F1
#
_cell.length_a   1.000
_cell.length_b   1.000
_cell.length_c   1.000
_cell.angle_alpha   90.00
_cell.angle_beta   90.00
_cell.angle_gamma   90.00
#
_symmetry.space_group_name_H-M   'P 1'
#
loop_
_entity.id
_entity.type
_entity.pdbx_description
1 polymer ?
#
loop_
_entity_poly.entity_id
_entity_poly.type
_entity_poly.pdbx_seq_one_letter_code
_entity_poly.pdbx_strand_id
1 'polypeptide(L)'
;MIRKSKTKQPYHKTPFGEYMRRLDEVDKGVRYGKEFGSILILTVLEELGEMARAYLAKHGRKGTNVAAQMDETYEQELGDIMVSIFRFARIKKIDLHQRITYSLDKIGKRQITPKV
;
A
#
# COMPACT_ATOMS: atom_id res chain seq x y z
N MET A 1 -15.82 -16.45 32.88
CA MET A 1 -14.95 -16.09 31.74
C MET A 1 -15.75 -16.27 30.43
N ILE A 2 -16.22 -15.19 29.81
CA ILE A 2 -16.94 -15.25 28.53
C ILE A 2 -15.90 -15.07 27.41
N ARG A 3 -15.59 -16.13 26.67
CA ARG A 3 -14.77 -16.05 25.45
C ARG A 3 -15.57 -15.28 24.40
N LYS A 4 -15.25 -13.99 24.20
CA LYS A 4 -15.78 -13.21 23.07
C LYS A 4 -15.44 -13.94 21.77
N SER A 5 -16.47 -14.44 21.09
CA SER A 5 -16.41 -14.92 19.71
C SER A 5 -15.76 -13.84 18.84
N LYS A 6 -14.65 -14.17 18.18
CA LYS A 6 -14.02 -13.31 17.19
C LYS A 6 -14.98 -13.18 16.01
N THR A 7 -15.70 -12.07 15.93
CA THR A 7 -16.48 -11.73 14.74
C THR A 7 -15.51 -11.73 13.55
N LYS A 8 -15.73 -12.65 12.60
CA LYS A 8 -14.95 -12.69 11.35
C LYS A 8 -15.17 -11.34 10.66
N GLN A 9 -14.08 -10.57 10.49
CA GLN A 9 -14.14 -9.32 9.73
C GLN A 9 -14.73 -9.62 8.34
N PRO A 10 -15.72 -8.85 7.86
CA PRO A 10 -16.25 -9.06 6.53
C PRO A 10 -15.18 -8.68 5.51
N TYR A 11 -14.58 -9.69 4.87
CA TYR A 11 -13.69 -9.44 3.74
C TYR A 11 -14.54 -9.15 2.51
N HIS A 12 -14.31 -7.99 1.89
CA HIS A 12 -14.90 -7.69 0.60
C HIS A 12 -14.34 -8.66 -0.46
N LYS A 13 -15.20 -9.17 -1.35
CA LYS A 13 -14.77 -9.97 -2.52
C LYS A 13 -14.14 -9.03 -3.55
N THR A 14 -12.93 -8.56 -3.27
CA THR A 14 -12.17 -7.67 -4.14
C THR A 14 -10.94 -8.41 -4.70
N PRO A 15 -10.32 -7.91 -5.78
CA PRO A 15 -9.04 -8.43 -6.26
C PRO A 15 -7.94 -8.46 -5.19
N PHE A 16 -8.06 -7.65 -4.13
CA PHE A 16 -7.09 -7.56 -3.04
C PHE A 16 -7.34 -8.56 -1.90
N GLY A 17 -8.41 -9.36 -1.99
CA GLY A 17 -8.83 -10.24 -0.89
C GLY A 17 -7.75 -11.22 -0.43
N GLU A 18 -6.89 -11.69 -1.34
CA GLU A 18 -5.76 -12.56 -1.00
C GLU A 18 -4.70 -11.83 -0.16
N TYR A 19 -4.25 -10.65 -0.60
CA TYR A 19 -3.29 -9.84 0.14
C TYR A 19 -3.80 -9.47 1.53
N MET A 20 -5.09 -9.13 1.64
CA MET A 20 -5.71 -8.79 2.93
C MET A 20 -5.72 -9.97 3.91
N ARG A 21 -5.94 -11.21 3.42
CA ARG A 21 -5.87 -12.43 4.25
C ARG A 21 -4.45 -12.74 4.69
N ARG A 22 -3.46 -12.62 3.79
CA ARG A 22 -2.06 -12.86 4.13
C ARG A 22 -1.54 -11.84 5.14
N LEU A 23 -1.85 -10.56 4.94
CA LEU A 23 -1.54 -9.50 5.92
C LEU A 23 -2.19 -9.77 7.27
N ASP A 24 -3.35 -10.41 7.27
CA ASP A 24 -4.03 -10.79 8.50
C ASP A 24 -3.24 -11.84 9.28
N GLU A 25 -2.68 -12.82 8.61
CA GLU A 25 -1.82 -13.81 9.24
C GLU A 25 -0.52 -13.18 9.77
N VAL A 26 0.12 -12.32 8.96
CA VAL A 26 1.37 -11.63 9.31
C VAL A 26 1.20 -10.73 10.53
N ASP A 27 0.13 -9.92 10.56
CA ASP A 27 -0.05 -8.92 11.62
C ASP A 27 -0.81 -9.45 12.85
N LYS A 28 -0.96 -10.78 12.96
CA LYS A 28 -1.70 -11.44 14.04
C LYS A 28 -1.07 -11.11 15.40
N GLY A 29 -1.78 -10.30 16.20
CA GLY A 29 -1.37 -9.93 17.57
C GLY A 29 -0.97 -8.46 17.74
N VAL A 30 -0.73 -7.73 16.65
CA VAL A 30 -0.20 -6.34 16.69
C VAL A 30 -1.26 -5.29 16.32
N ARG A 31 -2.42 -5.73 15.81
CA ARG A 31 -3.38 -4.92 15.02
C ARG A 31 -4.13 -3.77 15.72
N TYR A 32 -4.07 -3.64 17.05
CA TYR A 32 -5.00 -2.76 17.78
C TYR A 32 -4.34 -1.74 18.74
N GLY A 33 -3.03 -1.52 18.63
CA GLY A 33 -2.37 -0.42 19.35
C GLY A 33 -2.80 0.95 18.79
N LYS A 34 -3.04 1.95 19.65
CA LYS A 34 -3.34 3.33 19.22
C LYS A 34 -2.23 3.92 18.34
N GLU A 35 -0.98 3.59 18.64
CA GLU A 35 0.21 4.02 17.90
C GLU A 35 0.28 3.42 16.49
N PHE A 36 -0.37 2.28 16.28
CA PHE A 36 -0.34 1.55 15.02
C PHE A 36 -0.93 2.37 13.87
N GLY A 37 -1.91 3.25 14.14
CA GLY A 37 -2.57 4.06 13.11
C GLY A 37 -1.70 5.19 12.53
N SER A 38 -0.91 5.86 13.38
CA SER A 38 0.00 6.95 13.00
C SER A 38 1.30 6.43 12.38
N ILE A 39 1.77 5.27 12.83
CA ILE A 39 2.96 4.60 12.28
C ILE A 39 2.76 4.28 10.78
N LEU A 40 1.56 3.90 10.35
CA LEU A 40 1.33 3.45 8.97
C LEU A 40 1.54 4.52 7.91
N ILE A 41 1.19 5.78 8.19
CA ILE A 41 1.41 6.87 7.23
C ILE A 41 2.91 7.14 7.10
N LEU A 42 3.63 7.06 8.23
CA LEU A 42 5.08 7.19 8.24
C LEU A 42 5.75 6.04 7.48
N THR A 43 5.27 4.81 7.63
CA THR A 43 5.74 3.65 6.83
C THR A 43 5.55 3.90 5.34
N VAL A 44 4.38 4.36 4.89
CA VAL A 44 4.18 4.69 3.45
C VAL A 44 5.17 5.75 2.96
N LEU A 45 5.48 6.75 3.80
CA LEU A 45 6.45 7.79 3.44
C LEU A 45 7.88 7.25 3.38
N GLU A 46 8.23 6.31 4.25
CA GLU A 46 9.52 5.62 4.29
C GLU A 46 9.77 4.85 2.99
N GLU A 47 8.84 3.98 2.58
CA GLU A 47 8.97 3.19 1.34
C GLU A 47 9.05 4.10 0.09
N LEU A 48 8.29 5.21 0.08
CA LEU A 48 8.40 6.22 -0.98
C LEU A 48 9.77 6.90 -0.99
N GLY A 49 10.36 7.14 0.18
CA GLY A 49 11.71 7.67 0.31
C GLY A 49 12.76 6.70 -0.23
N GLU A 50 12.59 5.40 0.01
CA GLU A 50 13.46 4.34 -0.52
C GLU A 50 13.39 4.25 -2.04
N MET A 51 12.18 4.28 -2.60
CA MET A 51 11.98 4.37 -4.05
C MET A 51 12.62 5.64 -4.64
N ALA A 52 12.48 6.79 -3.98
CA ALA A 52 13.10 8.04 -4.43
C ALA A 52 14.64 7.95 -4.38
N ARG A 53 15.22 7.34 -3.34
CA ARG A 53 16.67 7.07 -3.24
C ARG A 53 17.14 6.15 -4.36
N ALA A 54 16.41 5.07 -4.64
CA ALA A 54 16.69 4.18 -5.76
C ALA A 54 16.68 4.95 -7.08
N TYR A 55 15.63 5.73 -7.34
CA TYR A 55 15.52 6.56 -8.55
C TYR A 55 16.71 7.53 -8.70
N LEU A 56 17.08 8.24 -7.64
CA LEU A 56 18.20 9.18 -7.65
C LEU A 56 19.55 8.48 -7.81
N ALA A 57 19.72 7.27 -7.28
CA ALA A 57 20.92 6.47 -7.51
C ALA A 57 21.09 6.11 -9.00
N LYS A 58 19.98 5.84 -9.72
CA LYS A 58 19.97 5.58 -11.17
C LYS A 58 20.29 6.81 -12.01
N HIS A 59 19.72 7.96 -11.63
CA HIS A 59 19.72 9.16 -12.47
C HIS A 59 20.71 10.24 -12.04
N GLY A 60 21.33 10.12 -10.86
CA GLY A 60 22.22 11.13 -10.26
C GLY A 60 23.69 10.74 -10.15
N ARG A 61 24.09 9.51 -10.52
CA ARG A 61 25.51 9.06 -10.50
C ARG A 61 26.10 9.00 -11.91
N LYS A 62 27.30 9.56 -12.08
CA LYS A 62 28.12 9.46 -13.30
C LYS A 62 28.33 7.98 -13.71
N GLY A 63 27.56 7.55 -14.69
CA GLY A 63 27.96 6.83 -15.91
C GLY A 63 28.66 5.46 -15.89
N THR A 64 29.24 4.95 -14.80
CA THR A 64 30.20 3.84 -14.95
C THR A 64 29.96 2.57 -14.16
N ASN A 65 28.82 2.39 -13.48
CA ASN A 65 28.42 1.07 -12.95
C ASN A 65 26.92 1.10 -12.61
N VAL A 66 26.33 -0.06 -12.32
CA VAL A 66 24.98 -0.27 -11.73
C VAL A 66 23.83 -0.52 -12.73
N ALA A 67 23.94 -1.56 -13.57
CA ALA A 67 22.83 -2.02 -14.42
C ALA A 67 22.01 -3.21 -13.85
N ALA A 68 22.43 -3.84 -12.74
CA ALA A 68 21.78 -5.07 -12.24
C ALA A 68 21.23 -4.99 -10.80
N GLN A 69 21.57 -3.97 -10.01
CA GLN A 69 21.05 -3.78 -8.63
C GLN A 69 19.86 -2.81 -8.56
N MET A 70 19.44 -2.26 -9.71
CA MET A 70 18.60 -1.06 -9.77
C MET A 70 17.13 -1.35 -10.03
N ASP A 71 16.85 -2.32 -10.89
CA ASP A 71 15.48 -2.67 -11.26
C ASP A 71 14.84 -3.58 -10.19
N GLU A 72 15.60 -4.51 -9.61
CA GLU A 72 15.15 -5.34 -8.49
C GLU A 72 14.76 -4.49 -7.27
N THR A 73 15.55 -3.45 -6.94
CA THR A 73 15.20 -2.52 -5.86
C THR A 73 13.92 -1.74 -6.19
N TYR A 74 13.75 -1.24 -7.42
CA TYR A 74 12.55 -0.46 -7.75
C TYR A 74 11.25 -1.29 -7.65
N GLU A 75 11.31 -2.56 -8.07
CA GLU A 75 10.18 -3.50 -7.92
C GLU A 75 9.88 -3.83 -6.46
N GLN A 76 10.93 -4.02 -5.64
CA GLN A 76 10.81 -4.23 -4.20
C GLN A 76 10.13 -3.05 -3.51
N GLU A 77 10.65 -1.82 -3.70
CA GLU A 77 10.08 -0.63 -3.07
C GLU A 77 8.63 -0.38 -3.51
N LEU A 78 8.30 -0.68 -4.77
CA LEU A 78 6.92 -0.58 -5.25
C LEU A 78 6.01 -1.59 -4.54
N GLY A 79 6.50 -2.82 -4.36
CA GLY A 79 5.82 -3.84 -3.57
C GLY A 79 5.56 -3.40 -2.14
N ASP A 80 6.57 -2.83 -1.48
CA ASP A 80 6.48 -2.40 -0.08
C ASP A 80 5.53 -1.20 0.09
N ILE A 81 5.54 -0.24 -0.83
CA ILE A 81 4.52 0.83 -0.90
C ILE A 81 3.11 0.22 -1.00
N MET A 82 2.90 -0.73 -1.91
CA MET A 82 1.59 -1.35 -2.12
C MET A 82 1.12 -2.11 -0.87
N VAL A 83 2.01 -2.87 -0.24
CA VAL A 83 1.74 -3.59 1.01
C VAL A 83 1.38 -2.61 2.14
N SER A 84 2.12 -1.51 2.27
CA SER A 84 1.86 -0.46 3.26
C SER A 84 0.49 0.21 3.05
N ILE A 85 0.10 0.47 1.80
CA ILE A 85 -1.24 0.97 1.45
C ILE A 85 -2.33 -0.06 1.79
N PHE A 86 -2.14 -1.33 1.47
CA PHE A 86 -3.10 -2.39 1.81
C PHE A 86 -3.27 -2.52 3.33
N ARG A 87 -2.16 -2.51 4.07
CA ARG A 87 -2.17 -2.54 5.54
C ARG A 87 -2.92 -1.34 6.10
N PHE A 88 -2.65 -0.13 5.60
CA PHE A 88 -3.35 1.09 5.98
C PHE A 88 -4.86 1.00 5.75
N ALA A 89 -5.26 0.65 4.53
CA ALA A 89 -6.67 0.54 4.17
C ALA A 89 -7.41 -0.47 5.02
N ARG A 90 -6.80 -1.63 5.27
CA ARG A 90 -7.39 -2.66 6.13
C ARG A 90 -7.63 -2.15 7.56
N ILE A 91 -6.65 -1.48 8.16
CA ILE A 91 -6.74 -0.96 9.53
C ILE A 91 -7.79 0.15 9.64
N LYS A 92 -7.86 1.01 8.62
CA LYS A 92 -8.86 2.07 8.51
C LYS A 92 -10.21 1.60 7.97
N LYS A 93 -10.35 0.31 7.63
CA LYS A 93 -11.56 -0.30 7.04
C LYS A 93 -12.01 0.41 5.75
N ILE A 94 -11.07 0.75 4.89
CA ILE A 94 -11.31 1.38 3.59
C ILE A 94 -11.48 0.28 2.54
N ASP A 95 -12.57 0.33 1.79
CA ASP A 95 -12.73 -0.47 0.56
C ASP A 95 -11.88 0.13 -0.56
N LEU A 96 -10.65 -0.38 -0.71
CA LEU A 96 -9.72 0.10 -1.74
C LEU A 96 -10.24 -0.14 -3.15
N HIS A 97 -10.95 -1.24 -3.40
CA HIS A 97 -11.46 -1.53 -4.74
C HIS A 97 -12.47 -0.46 -5.15
N GLN A 98 -13.44 -0.18 -4.29
CA GLN A 98 -14.41 0.89 -4.54
C GLN A 98 -13.74 2.25 -4.74
N ARG A 99 -12.72 2.59 -3.93
CA ARG A 99 -12.02 3.88 -4.03
C ARG A 99 -11.16 4.02 -5.28
N ILE A 100 -10.52 2.94 -5.72
CA ILE A 100 -9.77 2.89 -6.96
C ILE A 100 -10.74 3.03 -8.14
N THR A 101 -11.80 2.24 -8.21
CA THR A 101 -12.81 2.32 -9.27
C THR A 101 -13.42 3.73 -9.36
N TYR A 102 -13.84 4.30 -8.23
CA TYR A 102 -14.34 5.68 -8.19
C TYR A 102 -13.33 6.71 -8.74
N SER A 103 -12.05 6.53 -8.43
CA SER A 103 -10.99 7.43 -8.91
C SER A 103 -10.74 7.26 -10.40
N LEU A 104 -10.77 6.03 -10.91
CA LEU A 104 -10.68 5.73 -12.34
C LEU A 104 -11.84 6.34 -13.11
N ASP A 105 -13.07 6.17 -12.63
CA ASP A 105 -14.27 6.77 -13.24
C ASP A 105 -14.16 8.30 -13.31
N LYS A 106 -13.64 8.92 -12.24
CA LYS A 106 -13.42 10.37 -12.17
C LYS A 106 -12.35 10.82 -13.18
N ILE A 107 -11.28 10.06 -13.37
CA ILE A 107 -10.24 10.34 -14.36
C ILE A 107 -10.83 10.22 -15.76
N GLY A 108 -11.56 9.15 -16.06
CA GLY A 108 -12.24 8.95 -17.35
C GLY A 108 -13.20 10.08 -17.68
N LYS A 109 -14.03 10.50 -16.71
CA LYS A 109 -14.93 11.65 -16.88
C LYS A 109 -14.19 12.95 -17.20
N ARG A 110 -13.03 13.21 -16.58
CA ARG A 110 -12.24 14.42 -16.82
C ARG A 110 -11.63 14.50 -18.21
N GLN A 111 -11.39 13.35 -18.85
CA GLN A 111 -10.92 13.32 -20.24
C GLN A 111 -12.02 13.74 -21.21
N ILE A 112 -13.29 13.47 -20.85
CA ILE A 112 -14.47 13.81 -21.67
C ILE A 112 -15.01 15.21 -21.33
N THR A 113 -14.88 15.64 -20.07
CA THR A 113 -15.35 16.94 -19.60
C THR A 113 -14.29 17.53 -18.67
N PRO A 114 -13.35 18.33 -19.21
CA PRO A 114 -12.33 19.02 -18.42
C PRO A 114 -13.00 19.88 -17.35
N LYS A 115 -12.37 19.97 -16.17
CA LYS A 115 -12.81 20.98 -15.19
C LYS A 115 -12.57 22.35 -15.80
N VAL A 116 -13.63 23.14 -15.90
CA VAL A 116 -13.54 24.60 -16.10
C VAL A 116 -12.78 25.21 -14.93
#